data_AF-A0AAU5NN26-F1
#
_entry.id   AF-A0AAU5NN26-F1
#
_cell.length_a   1.000
_cell.length_b   1.000
_cell.length_c   1.000
_cell.angle_alpha   90.00
_cell.angle_beta   90.00
_cell.angle_gamma   90.00
#
_symmetry.space_group_name_H-M   'P 1'
#
loop_
_entity.id
_entity.type
_entity.pdbx_description
1 polymer ?
#
loop_
_entity_poly.entity_id
_entity_poly.type
_entity_poly.pdbx_seq_one_letter_code
_entity_poly.pdbx_strand_id
1 'polypeptide(L)'
;MTWRVANSLETLRHQIDARFPERSRAADGAIGDAAHQTRDSDHNPWYGPGIVTARDFTHDPSHGLDIQTVADQLLGSRDPRIKYVIANRRIATSGTWQWGPYTGPNPHEAHFHLSVVADPRCDEAQAWSLPILVDAPDVPDVPVVPDLVPGAFVTWGTGVNVRAAPRLDAPVVAVLPGPTQVTVSCQTRGDTVSTAGHVNDAWAFVPALGGYVSNIFIDDPAAWLPGVGEC
;
A
#
# COMPACT_ATOMS: atom_id res chain seq x y z
N MET A 1 34.94 10.67 -0.08
CA MET A 1 34.03 11.09 1.01
C MET A 1 33.16 9.90 1.36
N THR A 2 32.99 9.60 2.64
CA THR A 2 32.12 8.50 3.11
C THR A 2 30.69 9.01 3.18
N TRP A 3 29.78 8.40 2.42
CA TRP A 3 28.36 8.69 2.48
C TRP A 3 27.61 7.57 3.20
N ARG A 4 26.40 7.86 3.66
CA ARG A 4 25.46 6.85 4.17
C ARG A 4 24.01 7.28 3.91
N VAL A 5 23.09 6.32 3.92
CA VAL A 5 21.65 6.64 3.95
C VAL A 5 21.26 7.11 5.35
N ALA A 6 20.25 7.97 5.41
CA ALA A 6 19.66 8.43 6.66
C ALA A 6 19.14 7.24 7.49
N ASN A 7 19.38 7.27 8.81
CA ASN A 7 19.06 6.15 9.68
C ASN A 7 17.56 5.85 9.73
N SER A 8 16.67 6.84 9.54
CA SER A 8 15.22 6.59 9.46
C SER A 8 14.85 5.67 8.29
N LEU A 9 15.50 5.85 7.13
CA LEU A 9 15.26 5.03 5.94
C LEU A 9 15.85 3.62 6.10
N GLU A 10 17.00 3.48 6.77
CA GLU A 10 17.54 2.17 7.13
C GLU A 10 16.66 1.43 8.14
N THR A 11 16.09 2.14 9.12
CA THR A 11 15.11 1.57 10.05
C THR A 11 13.90 1.02 9.28
N LEU A 12 13.34 1.80 8.35
CA LEU A 12 12.22 1.32 7.51
C LEU A 12 12.60 0.07 6.71
N ARG A 13 13.79 0.08 6.09
CA ARG A 13 14.29 -1.08 5.34
C ARG A 13 14.41 -2.32 6.21
N HIS A 14 14.98 -2.20 7.40
CA HIS A 14 15.07 -3.32 8.34
C HIS A 14 13.70 -3.84 8.77
N GLN A 15 12.72 -2.95 9.03
CA GLN A 15 11.36 -3.37 9.37
C GLN A 15 10.68 -4.11 8.20
N ILE A 16 10.82 -3.60 6.98
CA ILE A 16 10.30 -4.25 5.77
C ILE A 16 10.99 -5.60 5.54
N ASP A 17 12.31 -5.66 5.64
CA ASP A 17 13.09 -6.90 5.46
C ASP A 17 12.76 -7.94 6.54
N ALA A 18 12.52 -7.51 7.78
CA ALA A 18 12.10 -8.41 8.86
C ALA A 18 10.69 -8.97 8.61
N ARG A 19 9.77 -8.12 8.12
CA ARG A 19 8.38 -8.51 7.85
C ARG A 19 8.20 -9.35 6.59
N PHE A 20 9.02 -9.09 5.57
CA PHE A 20 8.99 -9.75 4.27
C PHE A 20 10.39 -10.26 3.91
N PRO A 21 10.89 -11.30 4.60
CA PRO A 21 12.27 -11.76 4.45
C PRO A 21 12.62 -12.20 3.02
N GLU A 22 11.63 -12.79 2.34
CA GLU A 22 11.76 -13.34 0.98
C GLU A 22 11.54 -12.31 -0.13
N ARG A 23 11.21 -11.05 0.21
CA ARG A 23 10.98 -10.03 -0.82
C ARG A 23 12.21 -9.85 -1.72
N SER A 24 11.91 -9.56 -2.97
CA SER A 24 12.83 -9.05 -3.94
C SER A 24 13.38 -7.70 -3.49
N ARG A 25 14.65 -7.49 -3.84
CA ARG A 25 15.39 -6.24 -3.63
C ARG A 25 15.93 -5.70 -4.97
N ALA A 26 15.39 -6.19 -6.08
CA ALA A 26 15.91 -5.93 -7.43
C ALA A 26 15.85 -4.45 -7.83
N ALA A 27 14.93 -3.68 -7.25
CA ALA A 27 14.76 -2.25 -7.46
C ALA A 27 15.03 -1.43 -6.18
N ASP A 28 15.63 -2.02 -5.14
CA ASP A 28 16.03 -1.25 -3.96
C ASP A 28 17.17 -0.30 -4.36
N GLY A 29 16.99 0.98 -4.05
CA GLY A 29 17.89 2.07 -4.45
C GLY A 29 18.26 2.94 -3.27
N ALA A 30 19.54 3.26 -3.13
CA ALA A 30 20.08 4.00 -1.98
C ALA A 30 20.97 5.19 -2.36
N ILE A 31 21.50 5.19 -3.58
CA ILE A 31 22.35 6.23 -4.10
C ILE A 31 22.10 6.37 -5.60
N GLY A 32 22.07 7.59 -6.09
CA GLY A 32 22.06 7.86 -7.52
C GLY A 32 23.34 7.35 -8.17
N ASP A 33 23.24 6.79 -9.38
CA ASP A 33 24.43 6.45 -10.17
C ASP A 33 25.30 7.72 -10.43
N ALA A 34 26.52 7.52 -10.92
CA ALA A 34 27.45 8.64 -11.14
C ALA A 34 26.90 9.72 -12.10
N ALA A 35 25.96 9.39 -12.99
CA ALA A 35 25.28 10.35 -13.84
C ALA A 35 24.17 11.11 -13.09
N HIS A 36 23.46 10.44 -12.17
CA HIS A 36 22.44 11.00 -11.29
C HIS A 36 23.03 11.97 -10.24
N GLN A 37 24.28 11.75 -9.82
CA GLN A 37 25.02 12.62 -8.90
C GLN A 37 25.31 14.03 -9.43
N THR A 38 25.09 14.28 -10.72
CA THR A 38 25.27 15.60 -11.33
C THR A 38 24.05 16.52 -11.21
N ARG A 39 22.94 16.04 -10.62
CA ARG A 39 21.66 16.75 -10.48
C ARG A 39 21.33 16.97 -9.01
N ASP A 40 20.50 17.97 -8.68
CA ASP A 40 19.94 18.09 -7.34
C ASP A 40 18.93 16.96 -7.09
N SER A 41 19.31 16.00 -6.22
CA SER A 41 18.51 14.82 -5.91
C SER A 41 18.71 14.38 -4.46
N ASP A 42 17.64 13.95 -3.81
CA ASP A 42 17.67 13.40 -2.45
C ASP A 42 18.42 12.05 -2.39
N HIS A 43 18.66 11.41 -3.54
CA HIS A 43 19.51 10.23 -3.71
C HIS A 43 21.02 10.55 -3.75
N ASN A 44 21.40 11.82 -3.60
CA ASN A 44 22.79 12.24 -3.47
C ASN A 44 23.20 12.39 -2.00
N PRO A 45 24.48 12.27 -1.67
CA PRO A 45 24.97 12.48 -0.30
C PRO A 45 25.13 13.98 -0.02
N TRP A 46 24.02 14.67 0.21
CA TRP A 46 23.96 16.13 0.19
C TRP A 46 23.71 16.76 1.57
N TYR A 47 23.05 16.05 2.49
CA TYR A 47 22.76 16.58 3.81
C TYR A 47 23.88 16.29 4.82
N GLY A 48 24.33 17.31 5.55
CA GLY A 48 25.32 17.15 6.64
C GLY A 48 26.62 16.44 6.18
N PRO A 49 27.10 15.40 6.88
CA PRO A 49 28.38 14.73 6.58
C PRO A 49 28.34 13.82 5.34
N GLY A 50 27.39 14.01 4.42
CA GLY A 50 27.18 13.16 3.25
C GLY A 50 26.05 12.15 3.43
N ILE A 51 24.92 12.58 4.00
CA ILE A 51 23.72 11.77 4.20
C ILE A 51 22.84 11.83 2.94
N VAL A 52 22.42 10.65 2.49
CA VAL A 52 21.41 10.46 1.45
C VAL A 52 20.03 10.40 2.10
N THR A 53 19.09 11.22 1.62
CA THR A 53 17.76 11.41 2.23
C THR A 53 16.63 10.76 1.42
N ALA A 54 16.95 9.90 0.46
CA ALA A 54 16.00 9.09 -0.28
C ALA A 54 16.35 7.62 -0.30
N ARG A 55 15.32 6.77 -0.46
CA ARG A 55 15.46 5.34 -0.67
C ARG A 55 14.31 4.82 -1.53
N ASP A 56 14.63 3.91 -2.43
CA ASP A 56 13.67 3.14 -3.24
C ASP A 56 13.52 1.74 -2.64
N PHE A 57 12.29 1.21 -2.69
CA PHE A 57 11.93 -0.11 -2.16
C PHE A 57 11.14 -0.89 -3.20
N THR A 58 11.64 -2.07 -3.56
CA THR A 58 11.12 -2.92 -4.63
C THR A 58 9.64 -3.28 -4.43
N HIS A 59 8.87 -3.25 -5.52
CA HIS A 59 7.55 -3.86 -5.57
C HIS A 59 7.67 -5.37 -5.68
N ASP A 60 7.11 -6.08 -4.71
CA ASP A 60 7.08 -7.53 -4.72
C ASP A 60 5.82 -8.06 -4.01
N PRO A 61 4.66 -7.94 -4.67
CA PRO A 61 3.40 -8.38 -4.09
C PRO A 61 3.37 -9.91 -3.92
N SER A 62 4.14 -10.67 -4.71
CA SER A 62 4.28 -12.12 -4.53
C SER A 62 4.86 -12.54 -3.18
N HIS A 63 5.67 -11.67 -2.57
CA HIS A 63 6.22 -11.88 -1.23
C HIS A 63 5.66 -10.87 -0.21
N GLY A 64 4.48 -10.31 -0.50
CA GLY A 64 3.69 -9.50 0.45
C GLY A 64 3.98 -8.00 0.45
N LEU A 65 4.94 -7.50 -0.36
CA LEU A 65 5.28 -6.07 -0.41
C LEU A 65 4.62 -5.36 -1.61
N ASP A 66 3.39 -4.91 -1.41
CA ASP A 66 2.72 -4.01 -2.35
C ASP A 66 3.16 -2.55 -2.12
N ILE A 67 3.59 -1.87 -3.19
CA ILE A 67 4.14 -0.52 -3.09
C ILE A 67 3.08 0.54 -2.81
N GLN A 68 1.86 0.35 -3.32
CA GLN A 68 0.77 1.29 -3.10
C GLN A 68 0.32 1.22 -1.65
N THR A 69 0.18 0.01 -1.10
CA THR A 69 -0.19 -0.20 0.31
C THR A 69 0.81 0.45 1.27
N VAL A 70 2.12 0.24 1.09
CA VAL A 70 3.14 0.87 1.95
C VAL A 70 3.12 2.39 1.78
N ALA A 71 3.05 2.88 0.54
CA ALA A 71 3.05 4.31 0.25
C ALA A 71 1.83 5.03 0.84
N ASP A 72 0.65 4.41 0.79
CA ASP A 72 -0.58 4.95 1.38
C ASP A 72 -0.49 4.98 2.92
N GLN A 73 0.08 3.95 3.54
CA GLN A 73 0.28 3.93 4.99
C GLN A 73 1.31 4.96 5.45
N LEU A 74 2.42 5.12 4.71
CA LEU A 74 3.38 6.20 4.93
C LEU A 74 2.70 7.56 4.86
N LEU A 75 1.90 7.79 3.81
CA LEU A 75 1.18 9.05 3.66
C LEU A 75 0.15 9.29 4.78
N GLY A 76 -0.58 8.24 5.17
CA GLY A 76 -1.56 8.27 6.24
C GLY A 76 -0.96 8.52 7.63
N SER A 77 0.26 8.05 7.88
CA SER A 77 0.98 8.25 9.14
C SER A 77 1.27 9.73 9.43
N ARG A 78 1.42 10.54 8.37
CA ARG A 78 1.86 11.94 8.43
C ARG A 78 3.14 12.13 9.24
N ASP A 79 4.03 11.13 9.21
CA ASP A 79 5.28 11.15 9.96
C ASP A 79 6.10 12.40 9.57
N PRO A 80 6.56 13.20 10.56
CA PRO A 80 7.21 14.48 10.31
C PRO A 80 8.57 14.35 9.61
N ARG A 81 9.12 13.14 9.50
CA ARG A 81 10.33 12.85 8.74
C ARG A 81 10.07 12.84 7.24
N ILE A 82 8.84 12.60 6.78
CA ILE A 82 8.51 12.49 5.36
C ILE A 82 8.58 13.86 4.68
N LYS A 83 9.31 13.93 3.57
CA LYS A 83 9.30 15.06 2.63
C LYS A 83 8.30 14.80 1.51
N TYR A 84 8.40 13.65 0.85
CA TYR A 84 7.44 13.19 -0.15
C TYR A 84 7.56 11.68 -0.39
N VAL A 85 6.52 11.10 -0.98
CA VAL A 85 6.46 9.70 -1.44
C VAL A 85 6.05 9.68 -2.91
N ILE A 86 6.64 8.79 -3.70
CA ILE A 86 6.29 8.55 -5.11
C ILE A 86 6.02 7.05 -5.30
N ALA A 87 4.88 6.70 -5.91
CA ALA A 87 4.53 5.34 -6.29
C ALA A 87 3.52 5.38 -7.44
N ASN A 88 3.55 4.41 -8.35
CA ASN A 88 2.57 4.22 -9.43
C ASN A 88 2.22 5.51 -10.19
N ARG A 89 3.26 6.27 -10.60
CA ARG A 89 3.13 7.56 -11.31
C ARG A 89 2.38 8.64 -10.51
N ARG A 90 2.38 8.55 -9.18
CA ARG A 90 1.78 9.53 -8.28
C ARG A 90 2.82 10.02 -7.29
N ILE A 91 2.69 11.28 -6.87
CA ILE A 91 3.53 11.90 -5.85
C ILE A 91 2.65 12.55 -4.79
N ALA A 92 3.01 12.40 -3.53
CA ALA A 92 2.40 13.11 -2.43
C ALA A 92 3.48 13.74 -1.56
N THR A 93 3.27 14.99 -1.16
CA THR A 93 4.23 15.77 -0.37
C THR A 93 3.70 16.02 1.03
N SER A 94 4.58 16.25 2.00
CA SER A 94 4.17 16.61 3.36
C SER A 94 3.51 17.99 3.48
N GLY A 95 3.51 18.79 2.41
CA GLY A 95 2.76 20.05 2.35
C GLY A 95 1.25 19.84 2.20
N THR A 96 0.82 18.80 1.48
CA THR A 96 -0.62 18.55 1.19
C THR A 96 -1.14 17.23 1.73
N TRP A 97 -0.28 16.23 1.92
CA TRP A 97 -0.66 14.85 2.24
C TRP A 97 -1.69 14.27 1.27
N GLN A 98 -1.64 14.72 0.01
CA GLN A 98 -2.57 14.33 -1.05
C GLN A 98 -1.78 13.84 -2.25
N TRP A 99 -2.25 12.73 -2.84
CA TRP A 99 -1.70 12.20 -4.07
C TRP A 99 -2.05 13.10 -5.27
N GLY A 100 -1.01 13.55 -5.97
CA GLY A 100 -1.10 14.19 -7.28
C GLY A 100 -0.41 13.36 -8.37
N PRO A 101 -0.57 13.73 -9.64
CA PRO A 101 0.13 13.08 -10.75
C PRO A 101 1.65 13.33 -10.67
N TYR A 102 2.44 12.32 -11.00
CA TYR A 102 3.89 12.41 -11.16
C TYR A 102 4.26 12.18 -12.63
N THR A 103 4.98 13.13 -13.22
CA THR A 103 5.35 13.12 -14.64
C THR A 103 6.87 12.98 -14.86
N GLY A 104 7.62 12.63 -13.81
CA GLY A 104 9.04 12.38 -13.93
C GLY A 104 9.37 11.14 -14.78
N PRO A 105 10.64 11.00 -15.19
CA PRO A 105 11.05 9.99 -16.18
C PRO A 105 10.95 8.55 -15.69
N ASN A 106 11.15 8.31 -14.39
CA ASN A 106 10.94 6.99 -13.78
C ASN A 106 9.50 6.90 -13.27
N PRO A 107 8.65 5.99 -13.75
CA PRO A 107 7.24 5.94 -13.35
C PRO A 107 6.99 5.41 -11.93
N HIS A 108 7.98 4.83 -11.25
CA HIS A 108 7.82 4.24 -9.90
C HIS A 108 6.74 3.14 -9.82
N GLU A 109 6.65 2.29 -10.83
CA GLU A 109 5.74 1.12 -10.86
C GLU A 109 6.41 -0.16 -10.35
N ALA A 110 7.74 -0.20 -10.34
CA ALA A 110 8.53 -1.34 -9.87
C ALA A 110 9.09 -1.15 -8.44
N HIS A 111 8.89 0.02 -7.84
CA HIS A 111 9.31 0.38 -6.49
C HIS A 111 8.56 1.63 -6.04
N PHE A 112 8.36 1.81 -4.73
CA PHE A 112 8.06 3.14 -4.21
C PHE A 112 9.35 3.88 -3.86
N HIS A 113 9.30 5.20 -3.94
CA HIS A 113 10.35 6.11 -3.53
C HIS A 113 9.89 6.89 -2.30
N LEU A 114 10.73 6.93 -1.27
CA LEU A 114 10.52 7.73 -0.08
C LEU A 114 11.69 8.71 0.07
N SER A 115 11.36 10.00 0.11
CA SER A 115 12.29 11.05 0.56
C SER A 115 11.91 11.53 1.96
N VAL A 116 12.91 11.63 2.83
CA VAL A 116 12.80 12.29 4.13
C VAL A 116 13.31 13.74 4.07
N VAL A 117 12.94 14.55 5.05
CA VAL A 117 13.32 15.97 5.14
C VAL A 117 14.84 16.14 5.22
N ALA A 118 15.33 17.34 4.93
CA ALA A 118 16.76 17.65 4.96
C ALA A 118 17.16 18.41 6.22
N ASP A 119 16.89 17.80 7.35
CA ASP A 119 17.19 18.33 8.68
C ASP A 119 17.45 17.16 9.64
N PRO A 120 17.76 17.39 10.94
CA PRO A 120 18.11 16.30 11.85
C PRO A 120 17.10 15.16 11.94
N ARG A 121 15.81 15.41 11.65
CA ARG A 121 14.75 14.39 11.68
C ARG A 121 14.96 13.28 10.66
N CYS A 122 15.67 13.55 9.56
CA CYS A 122 16.00 12.51 8.59
C CYS A 122 16.75 11.33 9.22
N ASP A 123 17.50 11.58 10.29
CA ASP A 123 18.36 10.61 10.93
C ASP A 123 17.77 10.04 12.24
N GLU A 124 16.52 10.40 12.56
CA GLU A 124 15.80 9.84 13.69
C GLU A 124 15.42 8.38 13.41
N ALA A 125 16.18 7.45 13.99
CA ALA A 125 16.08 6.02 13.79
C ALA A 125 14.86 5.36 14.46
N GLN A 126 13.89 6.16 14.94
CA GLN A 126 12.65 5.64 15.52
C GLN A 126 11.93 4.70 14.53
N ALA A 127 11.37 3.60 15.05
CA ALA A 127 10.60 2.66 14.26
C ALA A 127 9.43 3.37 13.54
N TRP A 128 9.19 2.99 12.29
CA TRP A 128 8.01 3.41 11.54
C TRP A 128 6.81 2.62 12.04
N SER A 129 5.76 3.33 12.44
CA SER A 129 4.52 2.74 12.93
C SER A 129 3.51 2.61 11.79
N LEU A 130 3.72 1.60 10.93
CA LEU A 130 2.84 1.31 9.80
C LEU A 130 2.10 -0.01 10.03
N PRO A 131 0.78 -0.08 9.77
CA PRO A 131 0.02 -1.33 9.90
C PRO A 131 0.62 -2.54 9.17
N ILE A 132 1.28 -2.35 8.03
CA ILE A 132 1.91 -3.43 7.27
C ILE A 132 3.17 -4.00 7.94
N LEU A 133 3.80 -3.23 8.84
CA LEU A 133 5.07 -3.59 9.50
C LEU A 133 4.88 -4.26 10.86
N VAL A 134 3.66 -4.27 11.38
CA VAL A 134 3.34 -5.01 12.60
C VAL A 134 2.80 -6.37 12.21
N ASP A 135 3.17 -7.40 12.97
CA ASP A 135 2.41 -8.63 12.96
C ASP A 135 0.97 -8.33 13.40
N ALA A 136 -0.01 -9.07 12.88
CA ALA A 136 -1.30 -9.14 13.58
C ALA A 136 -0.99 -9.46 15.06
N PRO A 137 -1.65 -8.80 16.03
CA PRO A 137 -1.22 -8.81 17.42
C PRO A 137 -0.91 -10.24 17.90
N ASP A 138 0.28 -10.39 18.48
CA ASP A 138 0.83 -11.63 19.03
C ASP A 138 -0.18 -12.29 19.99
N VAL A 139 -0.92 -13.27 19.49
CA VAL A 139 -1.73 -14.18 20.31
C VAL A 139 -0.84 -15.40 20.57
N PRO A 140 -0.46 -15.69 21.82
CA PRO A 140 0.45 -16.79 22.13
C PRO A 140 -0.10 -18.10 21.59
N ASP A 141 0.81 -18.91 21.06
CA ASP A 141 0.65 -20.20 20.38
C ASP A 141 -0.32 -21.16 21.11
N VAL A 142 -1.61 -20.94 20.91
CA VAL A 142 -2.68 -21.93 21.11
C VAL A 142 -2.80 -22.65 19.78
N PRO A 143 -2.87 -24.00 19.75
CA PRO A 143 -3.01 -24.74 18.50
C PRO A 143 -4.17 -24.14 17.69
N VAL A 144 -3.83 -23.55 16.54
CA VAL A 144 -4.80 -22.92 15.64
C VAL A 144 -5.68 -24.03 15.08
N VAL A 145 -6.83 -24.23 15.73
CA VAL A 145 -8.03 -24.61 15.02
C VAL A 145 -8.44 -23.38 14.21
N PRO A 146 -8.44 -23.43 12.87
CA PRO A 146 -8.98 -22.33 12.08
C PRO A 146 -10.50 -22.32 12.31
N ASP A 147 -10.99 -21.43 13.18
CA ASP A 147 -12.39 -21.00 13.18
C ASP A 147 -12.46 -19.79 12.23
N LEU A 148 -12.86 -19.94 10.97
CA LEU A 148 -14.25 -20.06 10.52
C LEU A 148 -15.13 -18.83 10.86
N VAL A 149 -14.79 -17.69 10.26
CA VAL A 149 -15.85 -16.97 9.54
C VAL A 149 -15.55 -17.11 8.06
N PRO A 150 -16.08 -18.14 7.37
CA PRO A 150 -16.00 -18.22 5.92
C PRO A 150 -16.43 -16.87 5.31
N GLY A 151 -15.56 -16.31 4.47
CA GLY A 151 -15.85 -15.10 3.72
C GLY A 151 -15.59 -13.76 4.42
N ALA A 152 -14.71 -13.67 5.41
CA ALA A 152 -14.25 -12.37 5.91
C ALA A 152 -13.21 -11.72 4.96
N PHE A 153 -13.48 -10.49 4.50
CA PHE A 153 -12.60 -9.71 3.61
C PHE A 153 -12.52 -8.24 4.05
N VAL A 154 -11.63 -7.48 3.42
CA VAL A 154 -11.51 -6.02 3.57
C VAL A 154 -11.75 -5.37 2.20
N THR A 155 -12.32 -4.18 2.18
CA THR A 155 -12.46 -3.38 0.95
C THR A 155 -11.32 -2.39 0.79
N TRP A 156 -11.05 -1.93 -0.44
CA TRP A 156 -10.14 -0.81 -0.70
C TRP A 156 -10.88 0.39 -1.32
N GLY A 157 -10.24 1.56 -1.24
CA GLY A 157 -10.81 2.83 -1.68
C GLY A 157 -11.75 3.45 -0.64
N THR A 158 -12.37 4.59 -1.00
CA THR A 158 -13.33 5.32 -0.17
C THR A 158 -14.64 5.50 -0.92
N GLY A 159 -15.76 5.50 -0.20
CA GLY A 159 -17.08 5.65 -0.81
C GLY A 159 -17.51 4.45 -1.66
N VAL A 160 -17.14 3.23 -1.27
CA VAL A 160 -17.48 2.01 -2.01
C VAL A 160 -18.97 1.75 -1.89
N ASN A 161 -19.67 1.69 -3.04
CA ASN A 161 -21.10 1.46 -3.09
C ASN A 161 -21.43 -0.03 -2.87
N VAL A 162 -22.35 -0.29 -1.95
CA VAL A 162 -23.05 -1.57 -1.82
C VAL A 162 -24.42 -1.42 -2.45
N ARG A 163 -24.77 -2.30 -3.39
CA ARG A 163 -25.97 -2.18 -4.23
C ARG A 163 -26.98 -3.29 -3.95
N ALA A 164 -28.27 -3.01 -4.14
CA ALA A 164 -29.33 -4.00 -3.89
C ALA A 164 -29.27 -5.25 -4.81
N ALA A 165 -28.57 -5.15 -5.94
CA ALA A 165 -28.38 -6.25 -6.90
C ALA A 165 -27.00 -6.08 -7.59
N PRO A 166 -26.43 -7.15 -8.19
CA PRO A 166 -25.10 -7.13 -8.81
C PRO A 166 -25.11 -6.43 -10.18
N ARG A 167 -25.60 -5.19 -10.23
CA ARG A 167 -25.72 -4.38 -11.44
C ARG A 167 -25.56 -2.90 -11.12
N LEU A 168 -24.98 -2.13 -12.03
CA LEU A 168 -24.53 -0.75 -11.80
C LEU A 168 -25.67 0.25 -11.61
N ASP A 169 -26.86 -0.04 -12.12
CA ASP A 169 -28.06 0.77 -11.97
C ASP A 169 -28.98 0.29 -10.83
N ALA A 170 -28.55 -0.70 -10.03
CA ALA A 170 -29.25 -1.07 -8.81
C ALA A 170 -29.11 0.03 -7.74
N PRO A 171 -30.16 0.26 -6.92
CA PRO A 171 -30.11 1.20 -5.81
C PRO A 171 -28.91 0.94 -4.89
N VAL A 172 -28.24 2.00 -4.46
CA VAL A 172 -27.19 1.92 -3.43
C VAL A 172 -27.89 1.77 -2.07
N VAL A 173 -27.58 0.69 -1.35
CA VAL A 173 -28.16 0.36 -0.04
C VAL A 173 -27.23 0.75 1.12
N ALA A 174 -25.92 0.85 0.85
CA ALA A 174 -24.94 1.37 1.80
C ALA A 174 -23.73 1.94 1.05
N VAL A 175 -22.95 2.79 1.72
CA VAL A 175 -21.68 3.33 1.23
C VAL A 175 -20.62 3.09 2.29
N LEU A 176 -19.54 2.40 1.92
CA LEU A 176 -18.43 2.11 2.83
C LEU A 176 -17.43 3.29 2.80
N PRO A 177 -17.06 3.87 3.96
CA PRO A 177 -16.34 5.14 4.03
C PRO A 177 -14.86 5.06 3.64
N GLY A 178 -14.25 3.87 3.65
CA GLY A 178 -12.82 3.62 3.50
C GLY A 178 -12.53 2.13 3.66
N PRO A 179 -11.28 1.67 3.82
CA PRO A 179 -11.03 0.25 4.05
C PRO A 179 -11.91 -0.29 5.18
N THR A 180 -12.87 -1.14 4.81
CA THR A 180 -13.94 -1.61 5.69
C THR A 180 -13.97 -3.12 5.64
N GLN A 181 -13.95 -3.74 6.82
CA GLN A 181 -14.12 -5.19 6.95
C GLN A 181 -15.55 -5.57 6.58
N VAL A 182 -15.69 -6.59 5.73
CA VAL A 182 -16.96 -7.13 5.26
C VAL A 182 -16.98 -8.65 5.43
N THR A 183 -18.15 -9.21 5.68
CA THR A 183 -18.37 -10.65 5.60
C THR A 183 -19.21 -10.95 4.37
N VAL A 184 -18.65 -11.74 3.46
CA VAL A 184 -19.22 -12.17 2.20
C VAL A 184 -19.79 -13.57 2.39
N SER A 185 -21.07 -13.78 2.11
CA SER A 185 -21.66 -15.12 2.22
C SER A 185 -21.62 -15.91 0.91
N CYS A 186 -21.68 -15.20 -0.22
CA CYS A 186 -21.64 -15.78 -1.56
C CYS A 186 -21.22 -14.69 -2.56
N GLN A 187 -20.87 -15.11 -3.76
CA GLN A 187 -20.53 -14.22 -4.87
C GLN A 187 -21.25 -14.65 -6.14
N THR A 188 -21.44 -13.73 -7.08
CA THR A 188 -22.14 -14.02 -8.34
C THR A 188 -21.63 -13.13 -9.47
N ARG A 189 -21.99 -13.46 -10.71
CA ARG A 189 -21.72 -12.60 -11.86
C ARG A 189 -22.74 -11.48 -11.93
N GLY A 190 -22.27 -10.31 -12.34
CA GLY A 190 -23.08 -9.11 -12.50
C GLY A 190 -22.57 -8.22 -13.62
N ASP A 191 -22.95 -6.96 -13.57
CA ASP A 191 -22.41 -5.95 -14.49
C ASP A 191 -20.89 -5.83 -14.31
N THR A 192 -20.18 -5.71 -15.42
CA THR A 192 -18.73 -5.49 -15.41
C THR A 192 -18.41 -4.10 -14.85
N VAL A 193 -17.53 -4.07 -13.85
CA VAL A 193 -16.98 -2.83 -13.29
C VAL A 193 -15.56 -2.65 -13.79
N SER A 194 -15.25 -1.44 -14.26
CA SER A 194 -13.88 -1.05 -14.64
C SER A 194 -13.47 0.19 -13.86
N THR A 195 -12.40 0.08 -13.09
CA THR A 195 -11.81 1.18 -12.32
C THR A 195 -10.36 0.90 -11.99
N ALA A 196 -9.54 1.94 -11.83
CA ALA A 196 -8.12 1.84 -11.46
C ALA A 196 -7.29 0.86 -12.34
N GLY A 197 -7.65 0.69 -13.61
CA GLY A 197 -6.97 -0.25 -14.52
C GLY A 197 -7.41 -1.71 -14.37
N HIS A 198 -8.32 -2.01 -13.44
CA HIS A 198 -8.91 -3.33 -13.25
C HIS A 198 -10.27 -3.43 -13.95
N VAL A 199 -10.64 -4.66 -14.33
CA VAL A 199 -11.94 -5.01 -14.91
C VAL A 199 -12.40 -6.31 -14.25
N ASN A 200 -13.60 -6.32 -13.65
CA ASN A 200 -14.14 -7.51 -12.99
C ASN A 200 -15.67 -7.53 -13.09
N ASP A 201 -16.27 -8.70 -13.31
CA ASP A 201 -17.72 -8.94 -13.37
C ASP A 201 -18.26 -9.67 -12.13
N ALA A 202 -17.41 -9.99 -11.15
CA ALA A 202 -17.81 -10.65 -9.92
C ALA A 202 -18.29 -9.65 -8.85
N TRP A 203 -19.32 -10.07 -8.13
CA TRP A 203 -19.97 -9.30 -7.07
C TRP A 203 -20.18 -10.17 -5.83
N ALA A 204 -19.75 -9.67 -4.67
CA ALA A 204 -19.85 -10.31 -3.37
C ALA A 204 -21.07 -9.81 -2.61
N PHE A 205 -21.92 -10.73 -2.13
CA PHE A 205 -23.06 -10.40 -1.28
C PHE A 205 -22.61 -10.26 0.18
N VAL A 206 -22.93 -9.11 0.79
CA VAL A 206 -22.61 -8.76 2.19
C VAL A 206 -23.91 -8.76 3.00
N PRO A 207 -24.23 -9.85 3.73
CA PRO A 207 -25.53 -10.01 4.40
C PRO A 207 -25.85 -8.90 5.40
N ALA A 208 -24.85 -8.42 6.12
CA ALA A 208 -25.01 -7.35 7.12
C ALA A 208 -25.51 -6.04 6.51
N LEU A 209 -25.30 -5.83 5.21
CA LEU A 209 -25.70 -4.63 4.47
C LEU A 209 -26.85 -4.90 3.48
N GLY A 210 -27.28 -6.16 3.35
CA GLY A 210 -28.36 -6.55 2.45
C GLY A 210 -28.08 -6.24 0.98
N GLY A 211 -26.83 -6.29 0.55
CA GLY A 211 -26.46 -5.92 -0.83
C GLY A 211 -25.12 -6.45 -1.30
N TYR A 212 -24.78 -6.11 -2.53
CA TYR A 212 -23.65 -6.58 -3.29
C TYR A 212 -22.58 -5.48 -3.42
N VAL A 213 -21.32 -5.84 -3.18
CA VAL A 213 -20.16 -5.03 -3.51
C VAL A 213 -19.45 -5.67 -4.71
N SER A 214 -18.96 -4.87 -5.66
CA SER A 214 -18.14 -5.43 -6.73
C SER A 214 -16.81 -5.92 -6.15
N ASN A 215 -16.38 -7.13 -6.53
CA ASN A 215 -15.12 -7.73 -6.09
C ASN A 215 -13.92 -6.87 -6.47
N ILE A 216 -14.05 -5.99 -7.47
CA ILE A 216 -13.01 -5.02 -7.79
C ILE A 216 -12.62 -4.15 -6.60
N PHE A 217 -13.50 -3.96 -5.61
CA PHE A 217 -13.25 -3.16 -4.40
C PHE A 217 -12.90 -4.01 -3.18
N ILE A 218 -12.78 -5.34 -3.32
CA ILE A 218 -12.30 -6.21 -2.25
C ILE A 218 -10.76 -6.25 -2.36
N ASP A 219 -10.08 -6.12 -1.23
CA ASP A 219 -8.63 -6.17 -1.09
C ASP A 219 -8.14 -7.63 -1.14
N ASP A 220 -8.37 -8.26 -2.29
CA ASP A 220 -7.93 -9.60 -2.64
C ASP A 220 -7.55 -9.62 -4.13
N PRO A 221 -6.41 -10.24 -4.52
CA PRO A 221 -5.97 -10.26 -5.91
C PRO A 221 -6.85 -11.12 -6.82
N ALA A 222 -7.67 -12.02 -6.27
CA ALA A 222 -8.50 -12.91 -7.05
C ALA A 222 -9.76 -12.20 -7.56
N ALA A 223 -10.06 -12.35 -8.85
CA ALA A 223 -11.30 -11.84 -9.42
C ALA A 223 -12.54 -12.47 -8.73
N TRP A 224 -12.43 -13.74 -8.37
CA TRP A 224 -13.39 -14.52 -7.59
C TRP A 224 -12.78 -14.86 -6.23
N LEU A 225 -13.48 -14.51 -5.16
CA LEU A 225 -12.95 -14.58 -3.81
C LEU A 225 -12.71 -16.04 -3.38
N PRO A 226 -11.52 -16.37 -2.85
CA PRO A 226 -11.20 -17.73 -2.42
C PRO A 226 -12.10 -18.15 -1.25
N GLY A 227 -12.57 -19.41 -1.28
CA GLY A 227 -13.40 -19.96 -0.20
C GLY A 227 -14.84 -19.43 -0.15
N VAL A 228 -15.26 -18.60 -1.11
CA VAL A 228 -16.64 -18.10 -1.24
C VAL A 228 -17.34 -18.81 -2.39
N GLY A 229 -18.48 -19.47 -2.10
CA GLY A 229 -19.30 -20.13 -3.11
C GLY A 229 -20.13 -19.17 -3.95
N GLU A 230 -20.70 -19.68 -5.05
CA GLU A 230 -21.69 -18.95 -5.83
C GLU A 230 -22.99 -18.74 -5.03
N CYS A 231 -23.63 -17.58 -5.22
CA CYS A 231 -25.05 -17.41 -4.99
C CYS A 231 -25.80 -18.12 -6.16
#